data_AF-A0A6A4UBL1-F1
#
_entry.id   AF-A0A6A4UBL1-F1
#
_cell.length_a   1.000
_cell.length_b   1.000
_cell.length_c   1.000
_cell.angle_alpha   90.00
_cell.angle_beta   90.00
_cell.angle_gamma   90.00
#
_symmetry.space_group_name_H-M   'P 1'
#
loop_
_entity.id
_entity.type
_entity.pdbx_description
1 polymer ?
#
loop_
_entity_poly.entity_id
_entity_poly.type
_entity_poly.pdbx_seq_one_letter_code
_entity_poly.pdbx_strand_id
1 'polypeptide(L)'
;MSRPPKPFLEEIEEAADPSIAPPVPDALPEGQAMQAVAALSQRRGSGLARFARWAFGALFSFALSVAAYDFVTSLLARNVILGWAAFALVVLAVVAGLALALREWGAFLRLKRLDGLRERAVAARAAADLKEARSVVAGLTGLYHARGDTAWGRARLAEREAEVMDADALMALA
;
A
#
# COMPACT_ATOMS: atom_id res chain seq x y z
N MET A 1 4.70 -45.36 -1.92
CA MET A 1 4.22 -44.28 -1.04
C MET A 1 5.40 -43.77 -0.21
N SER A 2 5.89 -42.57 -0.51
CA SER A 2 7.07 -41.99 0.16
C SER A 2 6.65 -41.41 1.51
N ARG A 3 7.31 -41.81 2.59
CA ARG A 3 7.03 -41.27 3.93
C ARG A 3 7.44 -39.79 3.99
N PRO A 4 6.65 -38.91 4.63
CA PRO A 4 7.05 -37.51 4.78
C PRO A 4 8.33 -37.43 5.63
N PRO A 5 9.27 -36.54 5.32
CA PRO A 5 10.49 -36.36 6.11
C PRO A 5 10.09 -35.93 7.52
N LYS A 6 10.65 -36.62 8.53
CA LYS A 6 10.41 -36.28 9.94
C LYS A 6 11.00 -34.89 10.24
N PRO A 7 10.41 -34.12 11.16
CA PRO A 7 10.97 -32.82 11.57
C PRO A 7 12.39 -33.02 12.11
N PHE A 8 13.31 -32.17 11.68
CA PHE A 8 14.63 -32.05 12.28
C PHE A 8 14.44 -31.48 13.68
N LEU A 9 14.71 -32.29 14.71
CA LEU A 9 14.70 -31.90 16.10
C LEU A 9 16.16 -31.79 16.54
N GLU A 10 16.61 -30.58 16.76
CA GLU A 10 17.92 -30.28 17.33
C GLU A 10 17.69 -29.99 18.82
N GLU A 11 18.05 -30.96 19.67
CA GLU A 11 18.04 -30.77 21.11
C GLU A 11 19.24 -29.88 21.47
N ILE A 12 18.94 -28.60 21.71
CA ILE A 12 19.94 -27.62 22.15
C ILE A 12 20.25 -27.95 23.61
N GLU A 13 21.37 -28.64 23.83
CA GLU A 13 21.80 -29.16 25.14
C GLU A 13 22.21 -28.04 26.12
N GLU A 14 22.45 -26.83 25.60
CA GLU A 14 22.87 -25.67 26.35
C GLU A 14 21.83 -24.54 26.25
N ALA A 15 21.32 -24.08 27.39
CA ALA A 15 20.41 -22.94 27.43
C ALA A 15 21.14 -21.71 26.89
N ALA A 16 20.69 -21.19 25.74
CA ALA A 16 21.24 -19.97 25.16
C ALA A 16 21.10 -18.83 26.18
N ASP A 17 22.21 -18.42 26.79
CA ASP A 17 22.26 -17.31 27.73
C ASP A 17 22.35 -15.99 26.98
N PRO A 18 21.28 -15.16 26.95
CA PRO A 18 21.28 -13.88 26.24
C PRO A 18 22.28 -12.88 26.84
N SER A 19 22.80 -13.12 28.05
CA SER A 19 23.79 -12.25 28.70
C SER A 19 25.22 -12.41 28.17
N ILE A 20 25.51 -13.52 27.46
CA ILE A 20 26.83 -13.82 26.87
C ILE A 20 26.89 -13.42 25.38
N ALA A 21 25.82 -12.80 24.85
CA ALA A 21 25.80 -12.32 23.48
C ALA A 21 26.94 -11.30 23.24
N PRO A 22 27.80 -11.49 22.22
CA PRO A 22 28.78 -10.49 21.84
C PRO A 22 28.08 -9.16 21.54
N PRO A 23 28.67 -8.00 21.90
CA PRO A 23 28.10 -6.71 21.56
C PRO A 23 27.93 -6.63 20.03
N VAL A 24 26.71 -6.29 19.59
CA VAL A 24 26.40 -6.09 18.17
C VAL A 24 27.32 -4.99 17.65
N PRO A 25 28.12 -5.23 16.59
CA PRO A 25 28.99 -4.20 16.03
C PRO A 25 28.19 -2.96 15.62
N ASP A 26 28.60 -1.77 16.05
CA ASP A 26 27.97 -0.47 15.71
C ASP A 26 28.11 -0.09 14.22
N ALA A 27 28.85 -0.89 13.44
CA ALA A 27 28.93 -0.74 11.99
C ALA A 27 27.60 -1.17 11.37
N LEU A 28 26.67 -0.22 11.24
CA LEU A 28 25.51 -0.40 10.37
C LEU A 28 26.01 -0.81 8.99
N PRO A 29 25.57 -1.95 8.42
CA PRO A 29 25.97 -2.33 7.09
C PRO A 29 25.63 -1.18 6.14
N GLU A 30 26.64 -0.61 5.48
CA GLU A 30 26.44 0.41 4.48
C GLU A 30 25.50 -0.20 3.45
N GLY A 31 24.28 0.32 3.38
CA GLY A 31 23.20 -0.24 2.57
C GLY A 31 23.43 -0.12 1.07
N GLN A 32 24.68 -0.15 0.59
CA GLN A 32 25.09 -0.07 -0.81
C GLN A 32 24.35 -1.12 -1.66
N ALA A 33 24.16 -2.33 -1.14
CA ALA A 33 23.34 -3.35 -1.81
C ALA A 33 21.88 -2.91 -1.95
N MET A 34 21.31 -2.28 -0.91
CA MET A 34 19.95 -1.75 -0.93
C MET A 34 19.82 -0.49 -1.81
N GLN A 35 20.86 0.36 -1.86
CA GLN A 35 20.96 1.53 -2.73
C GLN A 35 21.13 1.14 -4.20
N ALA A 36 21.89 0.08 -4.50
CA ALA A 36 22.02 -0.46 -5.85
C ALA A 36 20.69 -1.04 -6.34
N VAL A 37 19.98 -1.78 -5.47
CA VAL A 37 18.62 -2.28 -5.76
C VAL A 37 17.62 -1.12 -5.93
N ALA A 38 17.72 -0.07 -5.12
CA ALA A 38 16.91 1.14 -5.26
C ALA A 38 17.22 1.91 -6.55
N ALA A 39 18.48 1.97 -6.98
CA ALA A 39 18.89 2.60 -8.24
C ALA A 39 18.41 1.81 -9.47
N LEU A 40 18.36 0.48 -9.38
CA LEU A 40 17.77 -0.37 -10.42
C LEU A 40 16.24 -0.23 -10.47
N SER A 41 15.57 -0.04 -9.35
CA SER A 41 14.11 0.16 -9.31
C SER A 41 13.67 1.53 -9.80
N GLN A 42 14.57 2.52 -9.83
CA GLN A 42 14.37 3.86 -10.39
C GLN A 42 14.39 3.89 -11.93
N ARG A 43 14.62 2.76 -12.62
CA ARG A 43 14.61 2.72 -14.09
C ARG A 43 13.23 3.13 -14.61
N ARG A 44 13.19 4.34 -15.17
CA ARG A 44 12.01 4.98 -15.79
C ARG A 44 11.39 4.00 -16.79
N GLY A 45 10.20 3.49 -16.48
CA GLY A 45 9.53 2.47 -17.29
C GLY A 45 9.46 2.91 -18.76
N SER A 46 9.83 2.02 -19.68
CA SER A 46 9.91 2.36 -21.10
C SER A 46 8.53 2.78 -21.62
N GLY A 47 8.46 3.88 -22.37
CA GLY A 47 7.22 4.37 -22.97
C GLY A 47 6.54 3.29 -23.82
N LEU A 48 7.34 2.45 -24.47
CA LEU A 48 6.87 1.30 -25.25
C LEU A 48 6.21 0.23 -24.37
N ALA A 49 6.76 -0.11 -23.20
CA ALA A 49 6.13 -1.08 -22.29
C ALA A 49 4.82 -0.55 -21.69
N ARG A 50 4.71 0.77 -21.47
CA ARG A 50 3.44 1.40 -21.07
C ARG A 50 2.42 1.33 -22.21
N PHE A 51 2.82 1.68 -23.43
CA PHE A 51 1.95 1.60 -24.61
C PHE A 51 1.49 0.16 -24.90
N ALA A 52 2.40 -0.81 -24.87
CA ALA A 52 2.07 -2.22 -25.06
C ALA A 52 1.05 -2.70 -24.04
N ARG A 53 1.27 -2.45 -22.74
CA ARG A 53 0.29 -2.82 -21.70
C ARG A 53 -1.07 -2.16 -21.90
N TRP A 54 -1.09 -0.91 -22.33
CA TRP A 54 -2.33 -0.21 -22.65
C TRP A 54 -3.04 -0.84 -23.86
N ALA A 55 -2.33 -1.11 -24.95
CA ALA A 55 -2.87 -1.70 -26.16
C ALA A 55 -3.39 -3.13 -25.92
N PHE A 56 -2.62 -3.98 -25.23
CA PHE A 56 -3.04 -5.33 -24.86
C PHE A 56 -4.23 -5.31 -23.89
N GLY A 57 -4.23 -4.40 -22.90
CA GLY A 57 -5.36 -4.24 -21.99
C GLY A 57 -6.63 -3.77 -22.69
N ALA A 58 -6.51 -2.83 -23.63
CA ALA A 58 -7.63 -2.34 -24.44
C ALA A 58 -8.18 -3.43 -25.36
N LEU A 59 -7.31 -4.15 -26.08
CA LEU A 59 -7.69 -5.26 -26.95
C LEU A 59 -8.39 -6.38 -26.16
N PHE A 60 -7.82 -6.77 -25.01
CA PHE A 60 -8.40 -7.80 -24.16
C PHE A 60 -9.78 -7.40 -23.64
N SER A 61 -9.93 -6.16 -23.15
CA SER A 61 -11.21 -5.65 -22.66
C SER A 61 -12.25 -5.57 -23.76
N PHE A 62 -11.85 -5.16 -24.97
CA PHE A 62 -12.71 -5.13 -26.14
C PHE A 62 -13.18 -6.54 -26.53
N ALA A 63 -12.27 -7.49 -26.65
CA ALA A 63 -12.59 -8.88 -26.98
C ALA A 63 -13.52 -9.50 -25.92
N LEU A 64 -13.26 -9.25 -24.64
CA LEU A 64 -14.11 -9.71 -23.54
C LEU A 64 -15.52 -9.09 -23.61
N SER A 65 -15.63 -7.81 -23.95
CA SER A 65 -16.92 -7.13 -24.12
C SER A 65 -17.74 -7.72 -25.28
N VAL A 66 -17.09 -7.98 -26.42
CA VAL A 66 -17.76 -8.63 -27.57
C VAL A 66 -18.21 -10.03 -27.20
N ALA A 67 -17.33 -10.83 -26.56
CA ALA A 67 -17.68 -12.18 -26.11
C ALA A 67 -18.84 -12.18 -25.11
N ALA A 68 -18.88 -11.22 -24.17
CA ALA A 68 -19.99 -11.10 -23.22
C ALA A 68 -21.31 -10.74 -23.93
N TYR A 69 -21.26 -9.83 -24.90
CA TYR A 69 -22.44 -9.46 -25.70
C TYR A 69 -22.96 -10.65 -26.52
N ASP A 70 -22.07 -11.37 -27.21
CA ASP A 70 -22.43 -12.55 -27.99
C ASP A 70 -22.94 -13.69 -27.11
N PHE A 71 -22.35 -13.89 -25.94
CA PHE A 71 -22.82 -14.85 -24.96
C PHE A 71 -24.26 -14.56 -24.53
N VAL A 72 -24.55 -13.33 -24.12
CA VAL A 72 -25.90 -12.93 -23.68
C VAL A 72 -26.89 -13.03 -24.84
N THR A 73 -26.58 -12.46 -26.00
CA THR A 73 -27.50 -12.45 -27.16
C THR A 73 -27.75 -13.84 -27.71
N SER A 74 -26.74 -14.71 -27.77
CA SER A 74 -26.91 -16.11 -28.19
C SER A 74 -27.78 -16.90 -27.21
N LEU A 75 -27.68 -16.64 -25.90
CA LEU A 75 -28.57 -17.24 -24.91
C LEU A 75 -30.00 -16.71 -25.04
N LEU A 76 -30.19 -15.40 -25.21
CA LEU A 76 -31.53 -14.82 -25.44
C LEU A 76 -32.21 -15.44 -26.67
N ALA A 77 -31.47 -15.63 -27.76
CA ALA A 77 -31.98 -16.23 -28.98
C ALA A 77 -32.38 -17.70 -28.82
N ARG A 78 -31.70 -18.44 -27.94
CA ARG A 78 -31.99 -19.86 -27.67
C ARG A 78 -33.09 -20.04 -26.62
N ASN A 79 -33.03 -19.27 -25.54
CA ASN A 79 -33.98 -19.30 -24.43
C ASN A 79 -33.94 -17.97 -23.66
N VAL A 80 -35.04 -17.23 -23.73
CA VAL A 80 -35.19 -15.90 -23.13
C VAL A 80 -34.90 -15.89 -21.62
N ILE A 81 -35.30 -16.93 -20.88
CA ILE A 81 -35.08 -17.01 -19.43
C ILE A 81 -33.59 -17.12 -19.11
N LEU A 82 -32.87 -18.00 -19.80
CA LEU A 82 -31.41 -18.15 -19.66
C LEU A 82 -30.68 -16.86 -20.07
N GLY A 83 -31.17 -16.19 -21.12
CA GLY A 83 -30.65 -14.91 -21.56
C GLY A 83 -30.70 -13.82 -20.49
N TRP A 84 -31.86 -13.65 -19.84
CA TRP A 84 -32.00 -12.70 -18.74
C TRP A 84 -31.13 -13.05 -17.54
N ALA A 85 -31.01 -14.34 -17.21
CA ALA A 85 -30.11 -14.79 -16.14
C ALA A 85 -28.65 -14.46 -16.46
N ALA A 86 -28.19 -14.73 -17.68
CA ALA A 86 -26.85 -14.40 -18.13
C ALA A 86 -26.59 -12.89 -18.10
N PHE A 87 -27.54 -12.08 -18.57
CA PHE A 87 -27.44 -10.62 -18.53
C PHE A 87 -27.30 -10.11 -17.09
N ALA A 88 -28.13 -10.59 -16.16
CA ALA A 88 -28.06 -10.21 -14.76
C ALA A 88 -26.71 -10.56 -14.13
N LEU A 89 -26.16 -11.74 -14.43
CA LEU A 89 -24.83 -12.15 -13.96
C LEU A 89 -23.71 -11.25 -14.50
N VAL A 90 -23.76 -10.88 -15.78
CA VAL A 90 -22.78 -9.97 -16.39
C VAL A 90 -22.84 -8.59 -15.73
N VAL A 91 -24.04 -8.03 -15.56
CA VAL A 91 -24.22 -6.73 -14.88
C VAL A 91 -23.70 -6.77 -13.45
N LEU A 92 -24.03 -7.84 -12.69
CA LEU A 92 -23.55 -8.00 -11.33
C LEU A 92 -22.02 -8.08 -11.26
N ALA A 93 -21.40 -8.84 -12.17
CA ALA A 93 -19.95 -8.95 -12.24
C ALA A 93 -19.28 -7.59 -12.55
N VAL A 94 -19.85 -6.81 -13.47
CA VAL A 94 -19.36 -5.46 -13.78
C VAL A 94 -19.49 -4.53 -12.58
N VAL A 95 -20.65 -4.51 -11.91
CA VAL A 95 -20.88 -3.67 -10.72
C VAL A 95 -19.94 -4.06 -9.58
N ALA A 96 -19.77 -5.35 -9.30
CA ALA A 96 -18.85 -5.82 -8.27
C ALA A 96 -17.39 -5.47 -8.62
N GLY A 97 -16.99 -5.62 -9.89
CA GLY A 97 -15.67 -5.22 -10.38
C GLY A 97 -15.42 -3.72 -10.23
N LEU A 98 -16.41 -2.88 -10.57
CA LEU A 98 -16.34 -1.43 -10.36
C LEU A 98 -16.26 -1.06 -8.88
N ALA A 99 -17.07 -1.70 -8.02
CA ALA A 99 -17.04 -1.47 -6.58
C ALA A 99 -15.66 -1.81 -5.99
N LEU A 100 -15.06 -2.93 -6.41
CA LEU A 100 -13.71 -3.31 -5.99
C LEU A 100 -12.67 -2.31 -6.52
N ALA A 101 -12.74 -1.92 -7.80
CA ALA A 101 -11.84 -0.94 -8.39
C ALA A 101 -11.89 0.42 -7.68
N LEU A 102 -13.10 0.90 -7.33
CA LEU A 102 -13.30 2.13 -6.56
C LEU A 102 -12.76 2.01 -5.14
N ARG A 103 -12.95 0.84 -4.49
CA ARG A 103 -12.40 0.57 -3.15
C ARG A 103 -10.88 0.66 -3.15
N GLU A 104 -10.24 0.03 -4.12
CA GLU A 104 -8.77 0.07 -4.26
C GLU A 104 -8.28 1.47 -4.67
N TRP A 105 -9.04 2.20 -5.49
CA TRP A 105 -8.72 3.61 -5.80
C TRP A 105 -8.70 4.48 -4.54
N GLY A 106 -9.60 4.23 -3.59
CA GLY A 106 -9.58 4.86 -2.27
C GLY A 106 -8.27 4.60 -1.50
N ALA A 107 -7.73 3.38 -1.59
CA ALA A 107 -6.45 3.03 -0.99
C ALA A 107 -5.27 3.73 -1.67
N PHE A 108 -5.27 3.83 -3.01
CA PHE A 108 -4.23 4.57 -3.74
C PHE A 108 -4.24 6.07 -3.46
N LEU A 109 -5.42 6.68 -3.35
CA LEU A 109 -5.54 8.09 -2.94
C LEU A 109 -4.98 8.33 -1.54
N ARG A 110 -5.19 7.38 -0.62
CA ARG A 110 -4.62 7.44 0.73
C ARG A 110 -3.09 7.35 0.70
N LEU A 111 -2.51 6.52 -0.17
CA LEU A 111 -1.06 6.43 -0.36
C LEU A 111 -0.48 7.75 -0.88
N LYS A 112 -1.10 8.35 -1.90
CA LYS A 112 -0.67 9.63 -2.48
C LYS A 112 -0.70 10.78 -1.46
N ARG A 113 -1.70 10.79 -0.55
CA ARG A 113 -1.77 11.76 0.54
C ARG A 113 -0.60 11.61 1.52
N LEU A 114 -0.18 10.37 1.80
CA LEU A 114 0.95 10.10 2.67
C LEU A 114 2.27 10.58 2.04
N ASP A 115 2.47 10.34 0.75
CA ASP A 115 3.66 10.81 0.02
C ASP A 115 3.78 12.34 0.05
N GLY A 116 2.68 13.06 -0.22
CA GLY A 116 2.66 14.52 -0.14
C GLY A 116 2.82 15.08 1.28
N LEU A 117 2.46 14.31 2.32
CA LEU A 117 2.69 14.68 3.72
C LEU A 117 4.17 14.48 4.08
N ARG A 118 4.80 13.41 3.59
CA ARG A 118 6.23 13.13 3.78
C ARG A 118 7.11 14.20 3.13
N GLU A 119 6.78 14.61 1.90
CA GLU A 119 7.53 15.65 1.20
C GLU A 119 7.46 17.01 1.94
N ARG A 120 6.27 17.37 2.43
CA ARG A 120 6.08 18.58 3.25
C ARG A 120 6.80 18.50 4.59
N ALA A 121 6.83 17.34 5.24
CA ALA A 121 7.58 17.14 6.49
C ALA A 121 9.09 17.38 6.28
N VAL A 122 9.66 16.84 5.20
CA VAL A 122 11.07 17.06 4.84
C VAL A 122 11.35 18.53 4.56
N ALA A 123 10.47 19.20 3.82
CA ALA A 123 10.60 20.63 3.53
C ALA A 123 10.49 21.50 4.79
N ALA A 124 9.51 21.23 5.66
CA ALA A 124 9.32 21.94 6.92
C ALA A 124 10.54 21.80 7.85
N ARG A 125 11.14 20.60 7.90
CA ARG A 125 12.39 20.37 8.65
C ARG A 125 13.55 21.20 8.12
N ALA A 126 13.74 21.18 6.81
CA ALA A 126 14.83 21.91 6.16
C ALA A 126 14.69 23.43 6.32
N ALA A 127 13.45 23.94 6.37
CA ALA A 127 13.17 25.37 6.52
C ALA A 127 13.00 25.84 7.98
N ALA A 128 13.03 24.93 8.96
CA ALA A 128 12.68 25.21 10.37
C ALA A 128 11.33 25.96 10.51
N ASP A 129 10.36 25.67 9.63
CA ASP A 129 9.07 26.35 9.61
C ASP A 129 8.08 25.65 10.55
N LEU A 130 7.85 26.28 11.70
CA LEU A 130 6.91 25.80 12.72
C LEU A 130 5.46 25.72 12.22
N LYS A 131 5.05 26.65 11.34
CA LYS A 131 3.68 26.69 10.83
C LYS A 131 3.44 25.51 9.90
N GLU A 132 4.41 25.21 9.04
CA GLU A 132 4.33 24.06 8.16
C GLU A 132 4.47 22.74 8.93
N ALA A 133 5.31 22.68 9.97
CA ALA A 133 5.38 21.53 10.86
C ALA A 133 4.03 21.22 11.54
N ARG A 134 3.32 22.24 12.05
CA ARG A 134 1.95 22.06 12.59
C ARG A 134 0.97 21.58 11.53
N SER A 135 1.07 22.08 10.29
CA SER A 135 0.19 21.66 9.19
C SER A 135 0.40 20.18 8.82
N VAL A 136 1.64 19.71 8.87
CA VAL A 136 2.02 18.30 8.69
C VAL A 136 1.47 17.44 9.83
N VAL A 137 1.65 17.84 11.09
CA VAL A 137 1.15 17.11 12.27
C VAL A 137 -0.39 17.01 12.25
N ALA A 138 -1.10 18.09 11.93
CA ALA A 138 -2.56 18.08 11.77
C ALA A 138 -3.01 17.13 10.65
N GLY A 139 -2.29 17.13 9.52
CA GLY A 139 -2.54 16.20 8.40
C GLY A 139 -2.31 14.73 8.79
N LEU A 140 -1.30 14.45 9.60
CA LEU A 140 -0.97 13.11 10.10
C LEU A 140 -2.07 12.61 11.06
N THR A 141 -2.45 13.45 12.02
CA THR A 141 -3.54 13.19 12.98
C THR A 141 -4.87 12.93 12.26
N GLY A 142 -5.18 13.71 11.22
CA GLY A 142 -6.36 13.52 10.37
C GLY A 142 -6.34 12.20 9.59
N LEU A 143 -5.18 11.80 9.06
CA LEU A 143 -5.02 10.53 8.33
C LEU A 143 -5.25 9.31 9.24
N TYR A 144 -4.84 9.40 10.50
CA TYR A 144 -4.97 8.33 11.49
C TYR A 144 -6.21 8.43 12.37
N HIS A 145 -7.10 9.40 12.14
CA HIS A 145 -8.29 9.61 12.96
C HIS A 145 -9.19 8.38 13.04
N ALA A 146 -9.37 7.66 11.93
CA ALA A 146 -10.22 6.46 11.86
C ALA A 146 -9.61 5.23 12.56
N ARG A 147 -8.36 5.31 13.05
CA ARG A 147 -7.70 4.19 13.73
C ARG A 147 -7.81 4.37 15.24
N GLY A 148 -8.59 3.49 15.89
CA GLY A 148 -8.77 3.51 17.34
C GLY A 148 -7.45 3.31 18.11
N ASP A 149 -6.55 2.49 17.57
CA ASP A 149 -5.25 2.18 18.17
C ASP A 149 -4.36 3.42 18.42
N THR A 150 -4.53 4.49 17.63
CA THR A 150 -3.72 5.73 17.76
C THR A 150 -4.41 6.80 18.62
N ALA A 151 -5.62 6.55 19.12
CA ALA A 151 -6.42 7.57 19.80
C ALA A 151 -5.70 8.15 21.04
N TRP A 152 -5.07 7.29 21.84
CA TRP A 152 -4.34 7.71 23.03
C TRP A 152 -3.09 8.54 22.70
N GLY A 153 -2.30 8.12 21.71
CA GLY A 153 -1.13 8.86 21.25
C GLY A 153 -1.49 10.23 20.68
N ARG A 154 -2.57 10.30 19.88
CA ARG A 154 -3.09 11.56 19.33
C ARG A 154 -3.60 12.52 20.42
N ALA A 155 -4.24 11.99 21.47
CA ALA A 155 -4.67 12.81 22.60
C ALA A 155 -3.46 13.42 23.33
N ARG A 156 -2.43 12.62 23.62
CA ARG A 156 -1.20 13.12 24.27
C ARG A 156 -0.42 14.10 23.39
N LEU A 157 -0.40 13.88 22.07
CA LEU A 157 0.20 14.81 21.12
C LEU A 157 -0.55 16.16 21.13
N ALA A 158 -1.88 16.14 21.13
CA ALA A 158 -2.70 17.35 21.18
C ALA A 158 -2.50 18.17 22.48
N GLU A 159 -2.22 17.50 23.60
CA GLU A 159 -1.90 18.18 24.86
C GLU A 159 -0.54 18.92 24.82
N ARG A 160 0.44 18.39 24.08
CA ARG A 160 1.84 18.85 24.11
C ARG A 160 2.25 19.68 22.90
N GLU A 161 1.56 19.56 21.77
CA GLU A 161 1.91 20.27 20.53
C GLU A 161 1.90 21.80 20.69
N ALA A 162 1.07 22.33 21.58
CA ALA A 162 0.98 23.76 21.86
C ALA A 162 2.15 24.28 22.71
N GLU A 163 2.84 23.40 23.45
CA GLU A 163 4.00 23.73 24.29
C GLU A 163 5.31 23.76 23.48
N VAL A 164 5.34 23.11 22.31
CA VAL A 164 6.55 22.97 21.48
C VAL A 164 6.67 24.08 20.45
N MET A 165 7.68 24.94 20.61
CA MET A 165 7.94 26.12 19.76
C MET A 165 9.00 25.89 18.67
N ASP A 166 9.53 24.67 18.57
CA ASP A 166 10.56 24.28 17.59
C ASP A 166 9.99 23.26 16.59
N ALA A 167 10.27 23.45 15.30
CA ALA A 167 9.71 22.62 14.24
C ALA A 167 10.22 21.18 14.31
N ASP A 168 11.50 20.99 14.64
CA ASP A 168 12.14 19.68 14.76
C ASP A 168 11.63 18.94 16.00
N ALA A 169 11.51 19.63 17.14
CA ALA A 169 10.95 19.07 18.36
C ALA A 169 9.47 18.68 18.18
N LEU A 170 8.69 19.49 17.45
CA LEU A 170 7.27 19.19 17.20
C LEU A 170 7.13 17.95 16.31
N MET A 171 7.98 17.80 15.29
CA MET A 171 7.97 16.62 14.44
C MET A 171 8.55 15.37 15.10
N ALA A 172 9.47 15.51 16.07
CA ALA A 172 9.98 14.39 16.86
C ALA A 172 8.96 13.87 17.89
N LEU A 173 7.99 14.71 18.27
CA LEU A 173 6.90 14.35 19.19
C LEU A 173 5.77 13.56 18.52
N ALA A 174 5.59 13.74 17.21
CA ALA A 174 4.48 13.18 16.42
C ALA A 174 4.80 11.81 15.79
#